data_AF-A0A4R2CN90-F1
#
_entry.id   AF-A0A4R2CN90-F1
#
_cell.length_a   1.000
_cell.length_b   1.000
_cell.length_c   1.000
_cell.angle_alpha   90.00
_cell.angle_beta   90.00
_cell.angle_gamma   90.00
#
_symmetry.space_group_name_H-M   'P 1'
#
loop_
_entity.id
_entity.type
_entity.pdbx_description
1 polymer ?
#
loop_
_entity_poly.entity_id
_entity_poly.type
_entity_poly.pdbx_seq_one_letter_code
_entity_poly.pdbx_strand_id
1 'polypeptide(L)'
;MPQPTQPEPAQPEPREFHYADELLTDGTVCRRYTDGRTEWRSRGESGVVFWRDDHGMTGTDEPLGRDLIKRTYGDGRVIYGREGGYGRTLWSDGALTTNRSQFGGRLGGILTAVAGAALLGSIALPPDFLTPEQEQALQLDADDEFVGADSGSDYGDWGGPGDDGGGDFG
;
A
#
# COMPACT_ATOMS: atom_id res chain seq x y z
N MET A 1 6.84 -45.20 -28.62
CA MET A 1 7.76 -44.22 -27.99
C MET A 1 6.89 -43.17 -27.32
N PRO A 2 6.99 -42.94 -26.00
CA PRO A 2 6.26 -41.85 -25.35
C PRO A 2 6.89 -40.50 -25.75
N GLN A 3 6.05 -39.52 -26.07
CA GLN A 3 6.51 -38.16 -26.38
C GLN A 3 7.07 -37.49 -25.12
N PRO A 4 8.13 -36.68 -25.23
CA PRO A 4 8.63 -35.89 -24.10
C PRO A 4 7.60 -34.81 -23.75
N THR A 5 7.13 -34.84 -22.50
CA THR A 5 6.30 -33.79 -21.89
C THR A 5 7.07 -32.48 -21.96
N GLN A 6 6.55 -31.48 -22.67
CA GLN A 6 7.15 -30.14 -22.63
C GLN A 6 6.99 -29.57 -21.21
N PRO A 7 8.01 -28.92 -20.64
CA PRO A 7 7.87 -28.23 -19.37
C PRO A 7 6.85 -27.10 -19.53
N GLU A 8 5.89 -27.07 -18.62
CA GLU A 8 4.93 -25.98 -18.44
C GLU A 8 5.69 -24.64 -18.35
N PRO A 9 5.25 -23.56 -19.04
CA PRO A 9 5.93 -22.28 -18.93
C PRO A 9 5.88 -21.83 -17.47
N ALA A 10 7.06 -21.67 -16.86
CA ALA A 10 7.17 -21.08 -15.54
C ALA A 10 6.48 -19.71 -15.57
N GLN A 11 5.40 -19.56 -14.80
CA GLN A 11 4.75 -18.27 -14.60
C GLN A 11 5.83 -17.28 -14.12
N PRO A 12 5.91 -16.06 -14.68
CA PRO A 12 6.88 -15.08 -14.20
C PRO A 12 6.56 -14.79 -12.74
N GLU A 13 7.49 -15.15 -11.85
CA GLU A 13 7.41 -14.77 -10.44
C GLU A 13 7.29 -13.24 -10.35
N PRO A 14 6.30 -12.70 -9.61
CA PRO A 14 6.17 -11.28 -9.41
C PRO A 14 7.48 -10.70 -8.86
N ARG A 15 7.84 -9.49 -9.29
CA ARG A 15 9.03 -8.81 -8.77
C ARG A 15 8.72 -8.32 -7.36
N GLU A 16 9.13 -9.10 -6.36
CA GLU A 16 8.86 -8.78 -4.96
C GLU A 16 9.92 -7.82 -4.39
N PHE A 17 9.43 -6.75 -3.76
CA PHE A 17 10.23 -5.73 -3.08
C PHE A 17 9.79 -5.61 -1.62
N HIS A 18 10.68 -5.95 -0.71
CA HIS A 18 10.46 -5.73 0.70
C HIS A 18 10.88 -4.30 1.10
N TYR A 19 10.17 -3.71 2.05
CA TYR A 19 10.53 -2.42 2.61
C TYR A 19 10.31 -2.33 4.12
N ALA A 20 10.94 -1.35 4.75
CA ALA A 20 10.70 -0.96 6.13
C ALA A 20 10.41 0.54 6.23
N ASP A 21 9.45 0.92 7.06
CA ASP A 21 8.99 2.29 7.27
C ASP A 21 9.50 2.80 8.63
N GLU A 22 9.97 4.04 8.64
CA GLU A 22 10.43 4.78 9.81
C GLU A 22 9.70 6.14 9.84
N LEU A 23 8.96 6.42 10.91
CA LEU A 23 8.33 7.73 11.11
C LEU A 23 9.38 8.74 11.59
N LEU A 24 9.55 9.82 10.83
CA LEU A 24 10.48 10.90 11.15
C LEU A 24 9.82 11.96 12.04
N THR A 25 10.65 12.80 12.67
CA THR A 25 10.19 13.84 13.60
C THR A 25 9.37 14.95 12.96
N ASP A 26 9.48 15.12 11.64
CA ASP A 26 8.71 16.08 10.85
C ASP A 26 7.36 15.51 10.37
N GLY A 27 7.00 14.30 10.78
CA GLY A 27 5.77 13.63 10.39
C GLY A 27 5.84 12.95 9.02
N THR A 28 6.99 13.00 8.33
CA THR A 28 7.21 12.24 7.11
C THR A 28 7.57 10.79 7.44
N VAL A 29 7.22 9.86 6.55
CA VAL A 29 7.60 8.45 6.65
C VAL A 29 8.75 8.19 5.68
N CYS A 30 9.85 7.66 6.19
CA CYS A 30 10.97 7.18 5.40
C CYS A 30 10.82 5.67 5.19
N ARG A 31 10.56 5.28 3.95
CA ARG A 31 10.48 3.89 3.49
C ARG A 31 11.81 3.48 2.87
N ARG A 32 12.42 2.41 3.38
CA ARG A 32 13.67 1.84 2.85
C ARG A 32 13.39 0.49 2.22
N TYR A 33 13.66 0.37 0.93
CA TYR A 33 13.50 -0.86 0.18
C TYR A 33 14.76 -1.72 0.27
N THR A 34 14.57 -3.04 0.19
CA THR A 34 15.65 -4.03 0.21
C THR A 34 16.54 -4.01 -1.04
N ASP A 35 16.08 -3.39 -2.12
CA ASP A 35 16.86 -3.15 -3.34
C ASP A 35 17.79 -1.91 -3.22
N GLY A 36 17.76 -1.21 -2.09
CA GLY A 36 18.59 -0.04 -1.80
C GLY A 36 17.90 1.31 -2.06
N ARG A 37 16.70 1.33 -2.64
CA ARG A 37 15.93 2.58 -2.83
C ARG A 37 15.38 3.10 -1.50
N THR A 38 15.33 4.42 -1.37
CA THR A 38 14.67 5.10 -0.24
C THR A 38 13.56 6.02 -0.75
N GLU A 39 12.38 5.96 -0.16
CA GLU A 39 11.22 6.79 -0.50
C GLU A 39 10.74 7.55 0.74
N TRP A 40 10.57 8.87 0.63
CA TRP A 40 9.95 9.71 1.65
C TRP A 40 8.50 9.97 1.29
N ARG A 41 7.60 9.80 2.26
CA ARG A 41 6.16 9.89 2.08
C ARG A 41 5.57 10.89 3.07
N SER A 42 4.62 11.69 2.61
CA SER A 42 3.85 12.63 3.44
C SER A 42 2.37 12.53 3.10
N ARG A 43 1.51 12.51 4.13
CA ARG A 43 0.06 12.47 3.93
C ARG A 43 -0.47 13.87 3.60
N GLY A 44 -1.36 13.93 2.62
CA GLY A 44 -2.18 15.07 2.27
C GLY A 44 -3.62 14.90 2.75
N GLU A 45 -4.50 15.72 2.21
CA GLU A 45 -5.94 15.64 2.44
C GLU A 45 -6.52 14.37 1.80
N SER A 46 -7.67 13.91 2.31
CA SER A 46 -8.42 12.76 1.78
C SER A 46 -7.60 11.48 1.56
N GLY A 47 -6.58 11.26 2.39
CA GLY A 47 -5.75 10.05 2.31
C GLY A 47 -4.73 10.04 1.18
N VAL A 48 -4.61 11.11 0.38
CA VAL A 48 -3.57 11.25 -0.65
C VAL A 48 -2.20 11.18 0.00
N VAL A 49 -1.25 10.49 -0.62
CA VAL A 49 0.14 10.43 -0.16
C VAL A 49 1.06 10.97 -1.22
N PHE A 50 1.81 12.03 -0.89
CA PHE A 50 2.89 12.53 -1.72
C PHE A 50 4.14 11.74 -1.41
N TRP A 51 4.88 11.34 -2.44
CA TRP A 51 6.13 10.61 -2.28
C TRP A 51 7.24 11.15 -3.18
N ARG A 52 8.47 10.95 -2.73
CA ARG A 52 9.70 11.18 -3.49
C ARG A 52 10.73 10.13 -3.14
N ASP A 53 11.58 9.74 -4.08
CA ASP A 53 12.68 8.81 -3.82
C ASP A 53 14.07 9.46 -3.96
N ASP A 54 15.09 8.69 -3.58
CA ASP A 54 16.50 9.06 -3.64
C ASP A 54 17.08 9.08 -5.05
N HIS A 55 16.32 8.63 -6.05
CA HIS A 55 16.65 8.70 -7.47
C HIS A 55 16.01 9.92 -8.16
N GLY A 56 15.28 10.75 -7.40
CA GLY A 56 14.64 11.97 -7.90
C GLY A 56 13.27 11.73 -8.53
N MET A 57 12.72 10.52 -8.43
CA MET A 57 11.32 10.27 -8.80
C MET A 57 10.40 10.86 -7.74
N THR A 58 9.27 11.37 -8.17
CA THR A 58 8.22 11.88 -7.29
C THR A 58 6.86 11.41 -7.79
N GLY A 59 5.85 11.52 -6.94
CA GLY A 59 4.48 11.22 -7.34
C GLY A 59 3.47 11.35 -6.20
N THR A 60 2.25 10.94 -6.51
CA THR A 60 1.12 10.86 -5.59
C THR A 60 0.52 9.48 -5.61
N ASP A 61 0.10 9.00 -4.46
CA ASP A 61 -0.74 7.81 -4.31
C ASP A 61 -2.11 8.27 -3.81
N GLU A 62 -3.16 7.99 -4.58
CA GLU A 62 -4.54 8.36 -4.30
C GLU A 62 -5.33 7.09 -3.99
N PRO A 63 -6.03 6.99 -2.85
CA PRO A 63 -6.92 5.87 -2.60
C PRO A 63 -8.13 5.92 -3.55
N LEU A 64 -8.45 4.79 -4.17
CA LEU A 64 -9.63 4.58 -5.00
C LEU A 64 -10.47 3.47 -4.37
N GLY A 65 -11.59 3.83 -3.74
CA GLY A 65 -12.37 2.87 -2.95
C GLY A 65 -11.56 2.25 -1.80
N ARG A 66 -11.90 1.02 -1.46
CA ARG A 66 -11.38 0.36 -0.24
C ARG A 66 -9.93 -0.09 -0.32
N ASP A 67 -9.54 -0.69 -1.45
CA ASP A 67 -8.30 -1.46 -1.57
C ASP A 67 -7.60 -1.27 -2.92
N LEU A 68 -7.96 -0.22 -3.66
CA LEU A 68 -7.25 0.19 -4.85
C LEU A 68 -6.52 1.51 -4.57
N ILE A 69 -5.32 1.64 -5.12
CA ILE A 69 -4.48 2.82 -5.05
C ILE A 69 -4.12 3.21 -6.47
N LYS A 70 -4.25 4.48 -6.81
CA LYS A 70 -3.72 5.06 -8.04
C LYS A 70 -2.41 5.76 -7.72
N ARG A 71 -1.31 5.32 -8.33
CA ARG A 71 -0.02 6.03 -8.26
C ARG A 71 0.18 6.83 -9.53
N THR A 72 0.25 8.15 -9.39
CA THR A 72 0.62 9.07 -10.45
C THR A 72 2.06 9.52 -10.25
N TYR A 73 2.93 9.22 -11.21
CA TYR A 73 4.32 9.67 -11.22
C TYR A 73 4.42 11.13 -11.65
N GLY A 74 5.49 11.82 -11.26
CA GLY A 74 5.76 13.21 -11.65
C GLY A 74 5.92 13.43 -13.16
N ASP A 75 6.12 12.37 -13.94
CA ASP A 75 6.12 12.37 -15.41
C ASP A 75 4.73 12.16 -16.05
N GLY A 76 3.69 12.01 -15.22
CA GLY A 76 2.31 11.78 -15.64
C GLY A 76 1.95 10.31 -15.89
N ARG A 77 2.88 9.37 -15.74
CA ARG A 77 2.56 7.93 -15.81
C ARG A 77 1.66 7.54 -14.64
N VAL A 78 0.69 6.67 -14.90
CA VAL A 78 -0.20 6.12 -13.87
C VAL A 78 -0.03 4.60 -13.80
N ILE A 79 0.02 4.08 -12.57
CA ILE A 79 -0.11 2.64 -12.28
C ILE A 79 -1.11 2.44 -11.15
N TYR A 80 -1.71 1.26 -11.07
CA TYR A 80 -2.66 0.94 -10.01
C TYR A 80 -2.10 -0.13 -9.10
N GLY A 81 -2.28 0.04 -7.80
CA GLY A 81 -1.94 -0.90 -6.75
C GLY A 81 -3.21 -1.51 -6.16
N ARG A 82 -3.22 -2.80 -5.89
CA ARG A 82 -4.23 -3.47 -5.06
C ARG A 82 -3.64 -3.79 -3.70
N GLU A 83 -4.26 -3.27 -2.65
CA GLU A 83 -3.92 -3.58 -1.27
C GLU A 83 -4.42 -4.98 -0.89
N GLY A 84 -3.50 -5.84 -0.47
CA GLY A 84 -3.78 -7.17 0.02
C GLY A 84 -3.87 -7.26 1.54
N GLY A 85 -3.85 -6.12 2.24
CA GLY A 85 -3.74 -6.04 3.69
C GLY A 85 -2.36 -6.44 4.23
N TYR A 86 -2.11 -6.11 5.50
CA TYR A 86 -0.83 -6.34 6.19
C TYR A 86 0.38 -5.64 5.52
N GLY A 87 0.15 -4.48 4.90
CA GLY A 87 1.20 -3.70 4.23
C GLY A 87 1.71 -4.34 2.94
N ARG A 88 0.82 -4.98 2.18
CA ARG A 88 1.15 -5.61 0.89
C ARG A 88 0.38 -4.96 -0.23
N THR A 89 1.08 -4.53 -1.27
CA THR A 89 0.49 -3.88 -2.44
C THR A 89 0.98 -4.56 -3.71
N LEU A 90 0.07 -5.09 -4.51
CA LEU A 90 0.38 -5.59 -5.86
C LEU A 90 0.13 -4.50 -6.88
N TRP A 91 1.15 -4.11 -7.63
CA TRP A 91 1.10 -3.07 -8.64
C TRP A 91 0.85 -3.66 -10.04
N SER A 92 0.21 -2.88 -10.91
CA SER A 92 -0.13 -3.29 -12.29
C SER A 92 1.09 -3.54 -13.18
N ASP A 93 2.27 -3.08 -12.78
CA ASP A 93 3.55 -3.42 -13.45
C ASP A 93 4.13 -4.78 -13.01
N GLY A 94 3.41 -5.50 -12.13
CA GLY A 94 3.80 -6.80 -11.60
C GLY A 94 4.73 -6.74 -10.38
N ALA A 95 4.98 -5.55 -9.82
CA ALA A 95 5.72 -5.42 -8.58
C ALA A 95 4.82 -5.75 -7.37
N LEU A 96 5.33 -6.55 -6.44
CA LEU A 96 4.69 -6.78 -5.14
C LEU A 96 5.52 -6.08 -4.06
N THR A 97 4.98 -5.06 -3.41
CA THR A 97 5.65 -4.39 -2.30
C THR A 97 5.13 -4.89 -0.96
N THR A 98 6.02 -5.31 -0.06
CA THR A 98 5.65 -5.88 1.24
C THR A 98 6.38 -5.17 2.39
N ASN A 99 5.61 -4.65 3.35
CA ASN A 99 6.13 -4.09 4.59
C ASN A 99 6.71 -5.19 5.50
N ARG A 100 7.95 -5.01 5.92
CA ARG A 100 8.69 -5.90 6.83
C ARG A 100 9.10 -5.22 8.13
N SER A 101 8.57 -4.02 8.39
CA SER A 101 8.90 -3.26 9.60
C SER A 101 8.54 -4.05 10.86
N GLN A 102 9.51 -4.18 11.75
CA GLN A 102 9.24 -4.53 13.14
C GLN A 102 8.78 -3.25 13.82
N PHE A 103 7.53 -3.16 14.24
CA PHE A 103 7.03 -2.01 15.00
C PHE A 103 7.83 -1.88 16.31
N GLY A 104 8.80 -0.98 16.34
CA GLY A 104 9.79 -0.84 17.42
C GLY A 104 9.37 0.04 18.59
N GLY A 105 8.15 -0.10 19.13
CA GLY A 105 7.73 0.68 20.29
C GLY A 105 6.53 0.08 21.01
N ARG A 106 6.75 -0.47 22.21
CA ARG A 106 5.84 -0.92 23.32
C ARG A 106 4.43 -1.50 23.06
N LEU A 107 3.94 -1.55 21.83
CA LEU A 107 2.69 -2.15 21.35
C LEU A 107 2.89 -2.88 20.00
N GLY A 108 4.13 -3.06 19.55
CA GLY A 108 4.42 -3.58 18.21
C GLY A 108 4.52 -5.11 18.16
N GLY A 109 3.37 -5.78 18.04
CA GLY A 109 3.32 -7.19 17.70
C GLY A 109 4.11 -7.47 16.41
N ILE A 110 4.95 -8.49 16.48
CA ILE A 110 5.82 -8.91 15.38
C ILE A 110 4.94 -9.30 14.17
N LEU A 111 4.98 -8.53 13.07
CA LEU A 111 4.55 -9.03 11.75
C LEU A 111 5.63 -9.99 11.25
N THR A 112 5.64 -11.16 11.88
CA THR A 112 6.56 -12.26 11.56
C THR A 112 6.14 -12.82 10.21
N ALA A 113 6.99 -12.60 9.21
CA ALA A 113 7.18 -13.43 8.03
C ALA A 113 5.94 -14.21 7.53
N VAL A 114 5.25 -13.68 6.53
CA VAL A 114 4.80 -14.55 5.46
C VAL A 114 5.81 -14.43 4.33
N ALA A 115 6.70 -15.42 4.29
CA ALA A 115 7.64 -15.61 3.19
C ALA A 115 6.87 -16.00 1.91
N GLY A 116 7.46 -15.63 0.78
CA GLY A 116 6.88 -15.70 -0.56
C GLY A 116 6.41 -17.06 -1.04
N ALA A 117 5.72 -17.01 -2.19
CA ALA A 117 5.19 -18.07 -3.05
C ALA A 117 3.77 -18.63 -2.78
N ALA A 118 3.12 -18.40 -1.63
CA ALA A 118 1.80 -19.01 -1.36
C ALA A 118 0.57 -18.07 -1.32
N LEU A 119 0.72 -16.74 -1.39
CA LEU A 119 -0.39 -15.80 -1.18
C LEU A 119 -0.73 -14.87 -2.36
N LEU A 120 -0.26 -15.17 -3.58
CA LEU A 120 -0.85 -14.56 -4.78
C LEU A 120 -2.31 -14.99 -4.99
N GLY A 121 -2.75 -16.07 -4.34
CA GLY A 121 -4.11 -16.58 -4.46
C GLY A 121 -5.21 -15.74 -3.80
N SER A 122 -4.90 -14.69 -3.04
CA SER A 122 -5.91 -13.88 -2.33
C SER A 122 -5.96 -12.40 -2.71
N ILE A 123 -4.96 -11.88 -3.42
CA ILE A 123 -4.96 -10.47 -3.88
C ILE A 123 -5.48 -10.47 -5.30
N ALA A 124 -6.65 -9.86 -5.52
CA ALA A 124 -7.16 -9.66 -6.86
C ALA A 124 -6.16 -8.83 -7.69
N LEU A 125 -5.99 -9.17 -8.97
CA LEU A 125 -5.11 -8.41 -9.84
C LEU A 125 -5.57 -6.95 -9.91
N PRO A 126 -4.65 -5.97 -9.77
CA PRO A 126 -4.97 -4.58 -10.04
C PRO A 126 -5.35 -4.42 -11.52
N PRO A 127 -6.22 -3.45 -11.85
CA PRO A 127 -6.48 -3.10 -13.24
C PRO A 127 -5.25 -2.50 -13.90
N ASP A 128 -5.04 -2.81 -15.18
CA ASP A 128 -3.97 -2.18 -15.97
C ASP A 128 -4.32 -0.73 -16.35
N PHE A 129 -5.62 -0.44 -16.45
CA PHE A 129 -6.17 0.85 -16.85
C PHE A 129 -7.57 1.04 -16.26
N LEU A 130 -7.91 2.27 -15.89
CA LEU A 130 -9.26 2.73 -15.58
C LEU A 130 -9.59 3.97 -16.41
N THR A 131 -10.85 4.10 -16.85
CA THR A 131 -11.30 5.35 -17.46
C THR A 131 -11.49 6.43 -16.39
N PRO A 132 -11.45 7.73 -16.74
CA PRO A 132 -11.68 8.81 -15.78
C PRO A 132 -13.02 8.68 -15.04
N GLU A 133 -14.06 8.21 -15.71
CA GLU A 133 -15.38 8.00 -15.11
C GLU A 133 -15.37 6.85 -14.09
N GLN A 134 -14.60 5.79 -14.34
CA GLN A 134 -14.43 4.67 -13.41
C GLN A 134 -13.64 5.10 -12.18
N GLU A 135 -12.58 5.87 -12.35
CA GLU A 135 -11.82 6.44 -11.24
C GLU A 135 -12.70 7.33 -10.36
N GLN A 136 -13.50 8.22 -10.97
CA GLN A 136 -14.40 9.11 -10.23
C GLN A 136 -15.48 8.33 -9.47
N ALA A 137 -16.04 7.27 -10.05
CA ALA A 137 -17.00 6.43 -9.35
C ALA A 137 -16.39 5.77 -8.10
N LEU A 138 -15.16 5.24 -8.21
CA LEU A 138 -14.44 4.64 -7.09
C LEU A 138 -14.04 5.67 -6.01
N GLN A 139 -13.74 6.90 -6.43
CA GLN A 139 -13.44 8.00 -5.51
C GLN A 139 -14.68 8.35 -4.67
N LEU A 140 -15.85 8.46 -5.30
CA LEU A 140 -17.11 8.78 -4.62
C LEU A 140 -17.50 7.68 -3.64
N ASP A 141 -17.34 6.41 -4.03
CA ASP A 141 -17.58 5.28 -3.14
C ASP A 141 -16.67 5.32 -1.90
N ALA A 142 -15.40 5.76 -2.05
CA ALA A 142 -14.47 5.91 -0.95
C ALA A 142 -14.88 7.03 0.02
N ASP A 143 -15.35 8.16 -0.52
CA ASP A 143 -15.82 9.30 0.28
C ASP A 143 -17.06 8.92 1.09
N ASP A 144 -18.00 8.15 0.53
CA ASP A 144 -19.21 7.67 1.23
C ASP A 144 -18.89 6.63 2.32
N GLU A 145 -17.92 5.74 2.10
CA GLU A 145 -17.48 4.76 3.11
C GLU A 145 -16.79 5.45 4.31
N PHE A 146 -16.10 6.57 4.10
CA PHE A 146 -15.43 7.33 5.16
C PHE A 146 -16.41 7.99 6.14
N VAL A 147 -17.64 8.32 5.71
CA VAL A 147 -18.66 8.98 6.56
C VAL A 147 -19.51 7.97 7.35
N GLY A 148 -19.46 6.68 7.02
CA GLY A 148 -20.41 5.67 7.52
C GLY A 148 -19.85 4.51 8.35
N ALA A 149 -18.53 4.37 8.49
CA ALA A 149 -17.93 3.19 9.12
C ALA A 149 -17.14 3.52 10.40
N ASP A 150 -17.83 3.43 11.55
CA ASP A 150 -17.23 2.94 12.80
C ASP A 150 -17.03 1.42 12.65
N SER A 151 -16.09 1.03 11.79
CA SER A 151 -15.63 -0.35 11.63
C SER A 151 -14.33 -0.36 10.83
N GLY A 152 -13.22 -0.59 11.54
CA GLY A 152 -11.86 -0.39 11.06
C GLY A 152 -11.53 -1.05 9.71
N SER A 153 -11.27 -0.20 8.73
CA SER A 153 -10.34 -0.50 7.63
C SER A 153 -8.99 0.07 8.04
N ASP A 154 -8.13 -0.84 8.53
CA ASP A 154 -6.83 -0.57 9.12
C ASP A 154 -5.83 -0.11 8.05
N TYR A 155 -5.91 1.17 7.70
CA TYR A 155 -4.80 1.94 7.12
C TYR A 155 -3.80 2.34 8.21
N GLY A 156 -3.49 1.45 9.16
CA GLY A 156 -2.54 1.69 10.24
C GLY A 156 -2.90 2.95 11.01
N ASP A 157 -3.67 2.78 12.08
CA ASP A 157 -3.63 3.73 13.20
C ASP A 157 -2.17 3.83 13.69
N TRP A 158 -1.42 4.75 13.10
CA TRP A 158 -0.10 5.14 13.58
C TRP A 158 -0.33 6.17 14.69
N GLY A 159 -0.72 5.65 15.85
CA GLY A 159 -1.31 6.35 16.97
C GLY A 159 -0.82 7.77 17.22
N GLY A 160 -1.76 8.71 17.16
CA GLY A 160 -1.78 9.88 18.03
C GLY A 160 -2.71 9.56 19.22
N PRO A 161 -2.44 10.07 20.44
CA PRO A 161 -3.32 9.80 21.57
C PRO A 161 -4.73 10.31 21.28
N GLY A 162 -5.68 9.39 21.18
CA GLY A 162 -7.10 9.68 21.36
C GLY A 162 -7.29 10.21 22.77
N ASP A 163 -7.73 11.45 22.86
CA ASP A 163 -8.09 12.11 24.11
C ASP A 163 -9.42 11.51 24.59
N ASP A 164 -9.34 10.36 25.26
CA ASP A 164 -10.47 9.73 25.95
C ASP A 164 -10.71 10.49 27.26
N GLY A 165 -11.53 11.54 27.20
CA GLY A 165 -11.79 12.43 28.33
C GLY A 165 -13.25 12.83 28.51
N GLY A 166 -14.18 11.88 28.44
CA GLY A 166 -15.53 12.10 28.96
C GLY A 166 -15.51 12.18 30.49
N GLY A 167 -16.04 13.25 31.08
CA GLY A 167 -16.23 13.33 32.53
C GLY A 167 -16.48 14.73 33.08
N ASP A 168 -17.76 15.03 33.29
CA ASP A 168 -18.32 16.00 34.23
C ASP A 168 -17.49 16.18 35.53
N PHE A 169 -17.11 17.43 35.83
CA PHE A 169 -16.95 17.93 37.21
C PHE A 169 -17.18 19.45 37.28
N GLY A 170 -18.36 19.86 37.76
CA GLY A 170 -18.54 21.03 38.65
C GLY A 170 -18.97 22.35 38.04
#